data_AF-J9GF37-F1
#
_entry.id   AF-J9GF37-F1
#
_cell.length_a   1.000
_cell.length_b   1.000
_cell.length_c   1.000
_cell.angle_alpha   90.00
_cell.angle_beta   90.00
_cell.angle_gamma   90.00
#
_symmetry.space_group_name_H-M   'P 1'
#
loop_
_entity.id
_entity.type
_entity.pdbx_description
1 polymer ?
#
loop_
_entity_poly.entity_id
_entity_poly.type
_entity_poly.pdbx_seq_one_letter_code
_entity_poly.pdbx_strand_id
1 'polypeptide(L)'
;RNMTNRSEDYLQLYINPERDIPEESTAIHGITNEKVANCPTFAQIADEFIEFIRGAELLIHNARFDIGFLNMELQRCGKGRVEDYARGITDTLEIAHELFPGRRASLDALCTILHIDNSARVFHGALLDAQILAEVYVTMTRGQEQIGLDDLIDPSLLPKIPNDQLYVIPASPEELIEHEKILDKADKQSKSTCAWRKGLVEEKPEEA
;
A
#
# COMPACT_ATOMS: atom_id res chain seq x y z
N ARG A 1 -12.88 -6.54 -4.52
CA ARG A 1 -12.73 -6.55 -6.00
C ARG A 1 -11.47 -7.36 -6.28
N ASN A 2 -11.56 -8.50 -6.95
CA ASN A 2 -10.39 -9.35 -7.24
C ASN A 2 -9.86 -8.99 -8.62
N MET A 3 -8.56 -8.69 -8.73
CA MET A 3 -7.87 -8.59 -10.02
C MET A 3 -7.74 -10.01 -10.60
N THR A 4 -8.40 -10.27 -11.72
CA THR A 4 -8.15 -11.46 -12.52
C THR A 4 -6.97 -11.17 -13.46
N ASN A 5 -6.04 -12.12 -13.56
CA ASN A 5 -4.85 -11.99 -14.40
C ASN A 5 -4.99 -12.93 -15.62
N ARG A 6 -6.13 -12.85 -16.31
CA ARG A 6 -6.42 -13.66 -17.50
C ARG A 6 -5.98 -12.85 -18.71
N SER A 7 -5.36 -13.51 -19.70
CA SER A 7 -4.90 -12.84 -20.92
C SER A 7 -6.01 -12.13 -21.70
N GLU A 8 -7.25 -12.60 -21.57
CA GLU A 8 -8.44 -12.02 -22.20
C GLU A 8 -8.88 -10.68 -21.56
N ASP A 9 -8.36 -10.34 -20.37
CA ASP A 9 -8.70 -9.11 -19.64
C ASP A 9 -7.84 -7.91 -20.10
N TYR A 10 -6.82 -8.15 -20.96
CA TYR A 10 -5.85 -7.14 -21.39
C TYR A 10 -5.97 -6.83 -22.88
N LEU A 11 -6.06 -5.54 -23.20
CA LEU A 11 -5.88 -5.03 -24.55
C LEU A 11 -4.56 -4.26 -24.63
N GLN A 12 -3.59 -4.78 -25.38
CA GLN A 12 -2.33 -4.10 -25.68
C GLN A 12 -2.15 -4.02 -27.20
N LEU A 13 -2.12 -2.80 -27.71
CA LEU A 13 -1.95 -2.51 -29.13
C LEU A 13 -0.73 -1.63 -29.35
N TYR A 14 0.03 -1.91 -30.39
CA TYR A 14 1.01 -0.98 -30.94
C TYR A 14 0.38 -0.34 -32.17
N ILE A 15 0.54 0.98 -32.31
CA ILE A 15 -0.04 1.75 -33.40
C ILE A 15 1.02 2.52 -34.17
N ASN A 16 0.85 2.62 -35.48
CA ASN A 16 1.63 3.53 -36.31
C ASN A 16 1.10 4.96 -36.09
N PRO A 17 1.92 5.90 -35.59
CA PRO A 17 1.48 7.28 -35.34
C PRO A 17 1.44 8.15 -36.61
N GLU A 18 1.78 7.59 -37.78
CA GLU A 18 1.84 8.28 -39.08
C GLU A 18 2.80 9.49 -39.09
N ARG A 19 3.77 9.48 -38.18
CA ARG A 19 4.81 10.50 -38.01
C ARG A 19 6.04 9.92 -37.32
N ASP A 20 7.16 10.63 -37.39
CA ASP A 20 8.36 10.24 -36.68
C ASP A 20 8.19 10.39 -35.16
N ILE A 21 8.59 9.35 -34.43
CA ILE A 21 8.74 9.33 -32.97
C ILE A 21 10.07 10.01 -32.61
N PRO A 22 10.06 11.05 -31.75
CA PRO A 22 11.28 11.67 -31.26
C PRO A 22 12.19 10.69 -30.50
N GLU A 23 13.51 10.88 -30.60
CA GLU A 23 14.49 10.06 -29.87
C GLU A 23 14.30 10.13 -28.35
N GLU A 24 13.92 11.29 -27.82
CA GLU A 24 13.65 11.48 -26.38
C GLU A 24 12.50 10.58 -25.90
N SER A 25 11.42 10.47 -26.69
CA SER A 25 10.31 9.56 -26.37
C SER A 25 10.75 8.11 -26.44
N THR A 26 11.50 7.76 -27.50
CA THR A 26 12.08 6.42 -27.69
C THR A 26 12.95 6.01 -26.49
N ALA A 27 13.73 6.92 -25.90
CA ALA A 27 14.54 6.65 -24.72
C ALA A 27 13.72 6.32 -23.47
N ILE A 28 12.48 6.81 -23.37
CA ILE A 28 11.59 6.60 -22.22
C ILE A 28 10.81 5.29 -22.33
N HIS A 29 10.18 5.05 -23.48
CA HIS A 29 9.26 3.91 -23.69
C HIS A 29 9.86 2.76 -24.51
N GLY A 30 11.00 2.95 -25.17
CA GLY A 30 11.67 1.91 -25.96
C GLY A 30 10.93 1.50 -27.25
N ILE A 31 10.10 2.38 -27.80
CA ILE A 31 9.32 2.13 -29.03
C ILE A 31 9.99 2.92 -30.14
N THR A 32 10.53 2.22 -31.13
CA THR A 32 11.22 2.84 -32.26
C THR A 32 10.28 2.97 -33.46
N ASN A 33 10.60 3.84 -34.41
CA ASN A 33 9.84 4.01 -35.64
C ASN A 33 9.72 2.68 -36.42
N GLU A 34 10.77 1.86 -36.44
CA GLU A 34 10.77 0.56 -37.12
C GLU A 34 9.80 -0.43 -36.46
N LYS A 35 9.66 -0.39 -35.14
CA LYS A 35 8.78 -1.30 -34.38
C LYS A 35 7.32 -1.07 -34.71
N VAL A 36 6.93 0.17 -35.00
CA VAL A 36 5.53 0.55 -35.25
C VAL A 36 5.22 0.82 -36.73
N ALA A 37 6.20 0.78 -37.62
CA ALA A 37 6.01 1.12 -39.04
C ALA A 37 4.91 0.27 -39.72
N ASN A 38 4.86 -1.03 -39.39
CA ASN A 38 3.90 -1.98 -39.94
C ASN A 38 2.69 -2.24 -39.02
N CYS A 39 2.58 -1.51 -37.90
CA CYS A 39 1.44 -1.60 -37.01
C CYS A 39 0.23 -0.87 -37.60
N PRO A 40 -1.00 -1.25 -37.20
CA PRO A 40 -2.19 -0.54 -37.63
C PRO A 40 -2.20 0.92 -37.16
N THR A 41 -2.88 1.81 -37.88
CA THR A 41 -3.13 3.19 -37.41
C THR A 41 -4.23 3.21 -36.36
N PHE A 42 -4.34 4.31 -35.61
CA PHE A 42 -5.43 4.45 -34.63
C PHE A 42 -6.81 4.28 -35.28
N ALA A 43 -7.02 4.82 -36.47
CA ALA A 43 -8.29 4.70 -37.20
C ALA A 43 -8.70 3.25 -37.47
N GLN A 44 -7.73 2.35 -37.65
CA GLN A 44 -7.99 0.93 -37.90
C GLN A 44 -8.38 0.17 -36.63
N ILE A 45 -7.92 0.60 -35.46
CA ILE A 45 -8.19 -0.05 -34.16
C ILE A 45 -9.22 0.69 -33.31
N ALA A 46 -9.72 1.84 -33.76
CA ALA A 46 -10.61 2.69 -33.00
C ALA A 46 -11.89 1.96 -32.55
N ASP A 47 -12.48 1.13 -33.42
CA ASP A 47 -13.68 0.37 -33.09
C ASP A 47 -13.42 -0.72 -32.03
N GLU A 48 -12.29 -1.43 -32.13
CA GLU A 48 -11.88 -2.42 -31.12
C GLU A 48 -11.65 -1.75 -29.75
N PHE A 49 -10.97 -0.60 -29.75
CA PHE A 49 -10.74 0.19 -28.54
C PHE A 49 -12.05 0.67 -27.91
N ILE A 50 -12.97 1.22 -28.71
CA ILE A 50 -14.28 1.71 -28.24
C ILE A 50 -15.07 0.58 -27.59
N GLU A 51 -15.14 -0.59 -28.23
CA GLU A 51 -15.84 -1.74 -27.65
C GLU A 51 -15.20 -2.21 -26.34
N PHE A 52 -13.87 -2.16 -26.24
CA PHE A 52 -13.16 -2.52 -25.01
C PHE A 52 -13.49 -1.59 -23.83
N ILE A 53 -13.61 -0.28 -24.06
CA ILE A 53 -13.90 0.69 -23.00
C ILE A 53 -15.41 0.90 -22.73
N ARG A 54 -16.28 0.32 -23.55
CA ARG A 54 -17.71 0.58 -23.52
C ARG A 54 -18.32 0.22 -22.17
N GLY A 55 -18.90 1.21 -21.50
CA GLY A 55 -19.54 1.04 -20.19
C GLY A 55 -18.55 0.79 -19.03
N ALA A 56 -17.25 0.89 -19.27
CA ALA A 56 -16.22 0.74 -18.25
C ALA A 56 -15.99 2.05 -17.49
N GLU A 57 -15.50 1.94 -16.25
CA GLU A 57 -14.92 3.07 -15.53
C GLU A 57 -13.41 3.12 -15.82
N LEU A 58 -12.95 4.25 -16.36
CA LEU A 58 -11.55 4.42 -16.75
C LEU A 58 -10.76 4.99 -15.58
N LEU A 59 -9.87 4.16 -15.03
CA LEU A 59 -8.90 4.57 -14.03
C LEU A 59 -7.63 5.00 -14.76
N ILE A 60 -7.30 6.29 -14.70
CA ILE A 60 -6.13 6.86 -15.39
C ILE A 60 -5.30 7.67 -14.39
N HIS A 61 -3.99 7.68 -14.55
CA HIS A 61 -3.10 8.52 -13.75
C HIS A 61 -2.76 9.78 -14.54
N ASN A 62 -3.16 10.96 -14.06
CA ASN A 62 -3.11 12.21 -14.82
C ASN A 62 -4.03 12.16 -16.05
N ALA A 63 -5.32 11.87 -15.81
CA ALA A 63 -6.33 11.57 -16.83
C ALA A 63 -6.43 12.63 -17.93
N ARG A 64 -6.16 13.90 -17.60
CA ARG A 64 -6.18 15.00 -18.56
C ARG A 64 -5.24 14.77 -19.75
N PHE A 65 -4.10 14.12 -19.54
CA PHE A 65 -3.15 13.83 -20.60
C PHE A 65 -3.73 12.80 -21.58
N ASP A 66 -3.98 11.57 -21.12
CA ASP A 66 -4.46 10.46 -21.95
C ASP A 66 -5.82 10.75 -22.60
N ILE A 67 -6.78 11.31 -21.85
CA ILE A 67 -8.09 11.67 -22.41
C ILE A 67 -7.96 12.73 -23.50
N GLY A 68 -7.00 13.65 -23.37
CA GLY A 68 -6.69 14.63 -24.42
C GLY A 68 -6.24 13.96 -25.72
N PHE A 69 -5.33 12.99 -25.64
CA PHE A 69 -4.86 12.23 -26.80
C PHE A 69 -5.97 11.37 -27.41
N LEU A 70 -6.67 10.59 -26.59
CA LEU A 70 -7.74 9.71 -27.04
C LEU A 70 -8.88 10.49 -27.70
N ASN A 71 -9.30 11.61 -27.12
CA ASN A 71 -10.35 12.44 -27.71
C ASN A 71 -9.92 13.08 -29.03
N MET A 72 -8.66 13.52 -29.14
CA MET A 72 -8.16 14.04 -30.41
C MET A 72 -8.19 12.97 -31.51
N GLU A 73 -7.74 11.76 -31.21
CA GLU A 73 -7.71 10.65 -32.19
C GLU A 73 -9.11 10.14 -32.55
N LEU A 74 -10.02 10.01 -31.57
CA LEU A 74 -11.41 9.66 -31.82
C LEU A 74 -12.13 10.71 -32.66
N GLN A 75 -11.86 12.00 -32.43
CA GLN A 75 -12.40 13.09 -33.24
C GLN A 75 -11.91 13.03 -34.69
N ARG A 76 -10.62 12.74 -34.91
CA ARG A 76 -10.05 12.54 -36.26
C ARG A 76 -10.73 11.39 -37.01
N CYS A 77 -11.14 10.36 -36.29
CA CYS A 77 -11.86 9.21 -36.83
C CYS A 77 -13.39 9.44 -36.97
N GLY A 78 -13.91 10.60 -36.55
CA GLY A 78 -15.35 10.88 -36.54
C GLY A 78 -16.14 10.06 -35.53
N LYS A 79 -15.49 9.57 -34.46
CA LYS A 79 -16.07 8.67 -33.44
C LYS A 79 -16.50 9.38 -32.15
N GLY A 80 -16.43 10.71 -32.07
CA GLY A 80 -16.82 11.46 -30.88
C GLY A 80 -15.70 11.52 -29.83
N ARG A 81 -16.04 11.30 -28.56
CA ARG A 81 -15.13 11.39 -27.42
C ARG A 81 -15.18 10.14 -26.54
N VAL A 82 -14.16 9.93 -25.72
CA VAL A 82 -14.08 8.84 -24.75
C VAL A 82 -15.27 8.87 -23.78
N GLU A 83 -15.67 10.07 -23.36
CA GLU A 83 -16.80 10.30 -22.46
C GLU A 83 -18.14 9.80 -23.02
N ASP A 84 -18.26 9.62 -24.34
CA ASP A 84 -19.48 9.10 -24.97
C ASP A 84 -19.62 7.57 -24.80
N TYR A 85 -18.53 6.88 -24.45
CA TYR A 85 -18.46 5.41 -24.37
C TYR A 85 -18.18 4.89 -22.96
N ALA A 86 -17.38 5.62 -22.18
CA ALA A 86 -17.03 5.25 -20.82
C ALA A 86 -18.16 5.59 -19.82
N ARG A 87 -18.33 4.78 -18.78
CA ARG A 87 -19.25 5.05 -17.66
C ARG A 87 -18.78 6.24 -16.81
N GLY A 88 -17.47 6.41 -16.71
CA GLY A 88 -16.84 7.45 -15.91
C GLY A 88 -15.32 7.42 -16.08
N ILE A 89 -14.68 8.51 -15.69
CA ILE A 89 -13.22 8.67 -15.70
C ILE A 89 -12.82 9.09 -14.29
N THR A 90 -11.88 8.36 -13.70
CA THR A 90 -11.38 8.59 -12.35
C THR A 90 -9.88 8.83 -12.44
N ASP A 91 -9.45 10.04 -12.04
CA ASP A 91 -8.04 10.38 -12.00
C ASP A 91 -7.42 9.93 -10.68
N THR A 92 -6.54 8.94 -10.77
CA THR A 92 -5.83 8.39 -9.61
C THR A 92 -4.80 9.37 -9.03
N LEU A 93 -4.37 10.37 -9.80
CA LEU A 93 -3.47 11.41 -9.32
C LEU A 93 -4.17 12.31 -8.28
N GLU A 94 -5.45 12.61 -8.49
CA GLU A 94 -6.26 13.38 -7.53
C GLU A 94 -6.41 12.61 -6.22
N ILE A 95 -6.75 11.31 -6.32
CA ILE A 95 -6.83 10.41 -5.16
C ILE A 95 -5.50 10.37 -4.40
N ALA A 96 -4.38 10.27 -5.12
CA ALA A 96 -3.05 10.25 -4.53
C ALA A 96 -2.71 11.57 -3.80
N HIS A 97 -3.13 12.71 -4.34
CA HIS A 97 -2.92 14.01 -3.71
C HIS A 97 -3.75 14.20 -2.43
N GLU A 98 -4.96 13.64 -2.39
CA GLU A 98 -5.80 13.63 -1.20
C GLU A 98 -5.23 12.74 -0.10
N LEU A 99 -4.76 11.53 -0.45
CA LEU A 99 -4.21 10.58 0.51
C LEU A 99 -2.80 10.95 1.01
N PHE A 100 -1.97 11.55 0.15
CA PHE A 100 -0.58 11.86 0.46
C PHE A 100 -0.25 13.34 0.21
N PRO A 101 -0.86 14.28 0.97
CA PRO A 101 -0.69 15.70 0.75
C PRO A 101 0.78 16.12 0.91
N GLY A 102 1.26 16.94 -0.04
CA GLY A 102 2.63 17.47 -0.05
C GLY A 102 3.72 16.49 -0.51
N ARG A 103 3.38 15.24 -0.84
CA ARG A 103 4.31 14.28 -1.43
C ARG A 103 4.23 14.29 -2.96
N ARG A 104 5.30 13.83 -3.61
CA ARG A 104 5.26 13.56 -5.05
C ARG A 104 4.27 12.42 -5.29
N ALA A 105 3.37 12.62 -6.26
CA ALA A 105 2.32 11.68 -6.59
C ALA A 105 2.54 11.01 -7.96
N SER A 106 3.79 10.96 -8.45
CA SER A 106 4.11 10.17 -9.65
C SER A 106 3.94 8.68 -9.36
N LEU A 107 3.68 7.87 -10.40
CA LEU A 107 3.53 6.42 -10.27
C LEU A 107 4.70 5.77 -9.50
N ASP A 108 5.95 6.15 -9.80
CA ASP A 108 7.13 5.64 -9.06
C ASP A 108 7.16 6.04 -7.59
N ALA A 109 6.71 7.25 -7.26
CA ALA A 109 6.62 7.71 -5.89
C ALA A 109 5.55 6.92 -5.13
N LEU A 110 4.42 6.63 -5.77
CA LEU A 110 3.36 5.81 -5.20
C LEU A 110 3.81 4.36 -5.00
N CYS A 111 4.53 3.75 -5.95
CA CYS A 111 5.11 2.43 -5.75
C CYS A 111 6.03 2.39 -4.53
N THR A 112 6.85 3.43 -4.35
CA THR A 112 7.75 3.54 -3.20
C THR A 112 6.98 3.68 -1.87
N ILE A 113 5.96 4.54 -1.84
CA ILE A 113 5.14 4.80 -0.63
C ILE A 113 4.33 3.56 -0.23
N LEU A 114 3.80 2.84 -1.23
CA LEU A 114 2.93 1.69 -1.03
C LEU A 114 3.67 0.35 -1.00
N HIS A 115 5.01 0.38 -1.10
CA HIS A 115 5.87 -0.80 -1.13
C HIS A 115 5.50 -1.81 -2.23
N ILE A 116 5.11 -1.30 -3.41
CA ILE A 116 4.81 -2.09 -4.60
C ILE A 116 6.11 -2.26 -5.41
N ASP A 117 6.41 -3.50 -5.78
CA ASP A 117 7.61 -3.81 -6.56
C ASP A 117 7.44 -3.39 -8.03
N ASN A 118 8.25 -2.43 -8.46
CA ASN A 118 8.34 -1.99 -9.85
C ASN A 118 9.66 -2.40 -10.51
N SER A 119 10.43 -3.33 -9.94
CA SER A 119 11.75 -3.73 -10.43
C SER A 119 11.74 -4.32 -11.85
N ALA A 120 10.61 -4.92 -12.28
CA ALA A 120 10.40 -5.40 -13.64
C ALA A 120 10.23 -4.27 -14.68
N ARG A 121 10.09 -3.02 -14.24
CA ARG A 121 9.88 -1.83 -15.07
C ARG A 121 11.21 -1.30 -15.63
N VAL A 122 11.71 -1.97 -16.67
CA VAL A 122 12.92 -1.51 -17.38
C VAL A 122 12.62 -0.29 -18.27
N PHE A 123 11.43 -0.23 -18.87
CA PHE A 123 10.90 0.90 -19.64
C PHE A 123 9.51 1.30 -19.14
N HIS A 124 9.07 2.53 -19.44
CA HIS A 124 7.70 3.01 -19.21
C HIS A 124 6.73 2.37 -20.22
N GLY A 125 6.55 1.05 -20.11
CA GLY A 125 5.67 0.28 -20.99
C GLY A 125 4.23 0.40 -20.53
N ALA A 126 3.34 0.84 -21.43
CA ALA A 126 1.93 1.11 -21.12
C ALA A 126 1.20 -0.05 -20.42
N LEU A 127 1.45 -1.31 -20.81
CA LEU A 127 0.82 -2.47 -20.18
C LEU A 127 1.26 -2.65 -18.72
N LEU A 128 2.57 -2.57 -18.48
CA LEU A 128 3.11 -2.72 -17.13
C LEU A 128 2.67 -1.55 -16.24
N ASP A 129 2.66 -0.34 -16.79
CA ASP A 129 2.19 0.85 -16.09
C ASP A 129 0.71 0.74 -15.73
N ALA A 130 -0.14 0.19 -16.61
CA ALA A 130 -1.54 -0.08 -16.31
C ALA A 130 -1.72 -1.15 -15.21
N GLN A 131 -0.89 -2.19 -15.20
CA GLN A 131 -0.90 -3.22 -14.15
C GLN A 131 -0.47 -2.66 -12.79
N ILE A 132 0.63 -1.90 -12.76
CA ILE A 132 1.13 -1.23 -11.56
C ILE A 132 0.08 -0.23 -11.05
N LEU A 133 -0.54 0.54 -11.95
CA LEU A 133 -1.58 1.49 -11.59
C LEU A 133 -2.79 0.79 -10.95
N ALA A 134 -3.20 -0.36 -11.47
CA ALA A 134 -4.28 -1.15 -10.87
C ALA A 134 -3.92 -1.59 -9.45
N GLU A 135 -2.68 -2.06 -9.22
CA GLU A 135 -2.21 -2.44 -7.89
C GLU A 135 -2.11 -1.26 -6.92
N VAL A 136 -1.59 -0.12 -7.40
CA VAL A 136 -1.53 1.15 -6.67
C VAL A 136 -2.94 1.59 -6.27
N TYR A 137 -3.89 1.62 -7.20
CA TYR A 137 -5.27 1.99 -6.93
C TYR A 137 -5.95 1.06 -5.93
N VAL A 138 -5.79 -0.26 -6.10
CA VAL A 138 -6.33 -1.24 -5.15
C VAL A 138 -5.72 -1.04 -3.78
N THR A 139 -4.42 -0.75 -3.68
CA THR A 139 -3.74 -0.54 -2.39
C THR A 139 -4.20 0.75 -1.72
N MET A 140 -4.33 1.86 -2.47
CA MET A 140 -4.87 3.13 -1.97
C MET A 140 -6.31 3.01 -1.48
N THR A 141 -7.14 2.21 -2.17
CA THR A 141 -8.58 2.06 -1.84
C THR A 141 -8.89 0.89 -0.92
N ARG A 142 -7.92 0.03 -0.63
CA ARG A 142 -8.12 -1.17 0.20
C ARG A 142 -8.43 -0.88 1.66
N GLY A 143 -8.25 0.36 2.11
CA GLY A 143 -8.67 0.77 3.45
C GLY A 143 -8.08 -0.13 4.52
N GLN A 144 -6.79 -0.48 4.42
CA GLN A 144 -6.03 -0.81 5.63
C GLN A 144 -5.84 0.48 6.41
N GLU A 145 -6.96 1.04 6.89
CA GLU A 145 -6.95 1.72 8.15
C GLU A 145 -6.32 0.70 9.09
N GLN A 146 -5.15 1.02 9.61
CA GLN A 146 -4.75 0.49 10.91
C GLN A 146 -6.04 0.44 11.72
N ILE A 147 -6.43 -0.73 12.23
CA ILE A 147 -7.50 -0.79 13.23
C ILE A 147 -7.05 0.25 14.25
N GLY A 148 -7.73 1.40 14.27
CA GLY A 148 -7.40 2.54 15.11
C GLY A 148 -7.76 2.18 16.52
N LEU A 149 -7.06 1.18 17.09
CA LEU A 149 -7.15 0.80 18.48
C LEU A 149 -6.75 1.99 19.37
N ASP A 150 -5.95 2.91 18.84
CA ASP A 150 -5.54 4.13 19.53
C ASP A 150 -6.71 5.14 19.67
N ASP A 151 -7.65 5.20 18.72
CA ASP A 151 -8.82 6.09 18.78
C ASP A 151 -10.02 5.46 19.52
N LEU A 152 -10.00 4.15 19.73
CA LEU A 152 -11.08 3.42 20.41
C LEU A 152 -10.92 3.37 21.94
N ILE A 153 -9.77 3.79 22.46
CA ILE A 153 -9.50 3.79 23.90
C ILE A 153 -9.35 5.23 24.35
N ASP A 154 -10.46 5.88 24.72
CA ASP A 154 -10.40 7.08 25.55
C ASP A 154 -9.90 6.66 26.95
N PRO A 155 -8.69 7.06 27.37
CA PRO A 155 -8.15 6.68 28.67
C PRO A 155 -9.02 7.19 29.84
N SER A 156 -9.87 8.18 29.59
CA SER A 156 -10.81 8.72 30.59
C SER A 156 -12.02 7.83 30.83
N LEU A 157 -12.34 6.92 29.90
CA LEU A 157 -13.39 5.91 30.03
C LEU A 157 -12.92 4.64 30.74
N LEU A 158 -11.60 4.51 30.99
CA LEU A 158 -11.08 3.40 31.78
C LEU A 158 -11.59 3.52 33.23
N PRO A 159 -12.14 2.44 33.82
CA PRO A 159 -12.56 2.48 35.21
C PRO A 159 -11.34 2.77 36.09
N LYS A 160 -11.44 3.81 36.93
CA LYS A 160 -10.45 4.05 37.98
C LYS A 160 -10.42 2.82 38.88
N ILE A 161 -9.25 2.23 39.07
CA ILE A 161 -9.07 1.12 40.01
C ILE A 161 -9.47 1.66 41.39
N PRO A 162 -10.49 1.07 42.05
CA PRO A 162 -10.90 1.49 43.38
C PRO A 162 -9.70 1.35 44.33
N ASN A 163 -9.31 2.45 44.97
CA ASN A 163 -8.18 2.47 45.90
C ASN A 163 -8.57 1.97 47.30
N ASP A 164 -9.87 1.73 47.52
CA ASP A 164 -10.41 1.37 48.81
C ASP A 164 -10.49 -0.16 48.92
N GLN A 165 -9.47 -0.71 49.58
CA GLN A 165 -9.29 -2.13 49.94
C GLN A 165 -8.80 -3.05 48.81
N LEU A 166 -7.50 -2.96 48.52
CA LEU A 166 -6.78 -4.05 47.87
C LEU A 166 -6.63 -5.22 48.85
N TYR A 167 -7.07 -6.41 48.45
CA TYR A 167 -6.83 -7.64 49.19
C TYR A 167 -5.41 -8.14 48.90
N VAL A 168 -4.55 -8.08 49.90
CA VAL A 168 -3.24 -8.75 49.84
C VAL A 168 -3.43 -10.20 50.27
N ILE A 169 -3.20 -11.13 49.34
CA ILE A 169 -3.17 -12.56 49.64
C ILE A 169 -1.71 -12.90 49.96
N PRO A 170 -1.34 -13.16 51.23
CA PRO A 170 0.02 -13.53 51.57
C PRO A 170 0.35 -14.94 51.04
N ALA A 171 1.63 -15.20 50.82
CA ALA A 171 2.10 -16.54 50.52
C ALA A 171 1.70 -17.51 51.65
N SER A 172 1.24 -18.69 51.26
CA SER A 172 0.90 -19.75 52.19
C SER A 172 2.16 -20.32 52.88
N PRO A 173 2.02 -20.96 54.05
CA PRO A 173 3.17 -21.56 54.74
C PRO A 173 3.90 -22.63 53.89
N GLU A 174 3.17 -23.33 53.02
CA GLU A 174 3.74 -24.32 52.11
C GLU A 174 4.61 -23.68 51.03
N GLU A 175 4.12 -22.59 50.42
CA GLU A 175 4.86 -21.82 49.40
C GLU A 175 6.14 -21.20 49.99
N LEU A 176 6.11 -20.74 51.25
CA LEU A 176 7.29 -20.23 51.93
C LEU A 176 8.36 -21.32 52.14
N ILE A 177 7.94 -22.54 52.49
CA ILE A 177 8.86 -23.68 52.64
C ILE A 177 9.47 -24.07 51.30
N GLU A 178 8.68 -24.04 50.22
CA GLU A 178 9.20 -24.29 48.88
C GLU A 178 10.16 -23.20 48.41
N HIS A 179 9.84 -21.94 48.70
CA HIS A 179 10.72 -20.81 48.42
C HIS A 179 12.08 -20.96 49.10
N GLU A 180 12.12 -21.35 50.38
CA GLU A 180 13.37 -21.61 51.10
C GLU A 180 14.20 -22.73 50.46
N LYS A 181 13.56 -23.79 49.96
CA LYS A 181 14.25 -24.86 49.21
C LYS A 181 14.86 -24.35 47.90
N ILE A 182 14.21 -23.40 47.24
CA ILE A 182 14.73 -22.75 46.02
C ILE A 182 15.94 -21.87 46.38
N LEU A 183 15.86 -21.09 47.46
CA LEU A 183 16.98 -20.28 47.95
C LEU A 183 18.19 -21.13 48.34
N ASP A 184 17.99 -22.27 48.99
CA ASP A 184 19.09 -23.20 49.33
C ASP A 184 19.77 -23.79 48.09
N LYS A 185 19.00 -24.07 47.02
CA LYS A 185 19.56 -24.51 45.74
C LYS A 185 20.36 -23.38 45.08
N ALA A 186 19.85 -22.15 45.12
CA ALA A 186 20.53 -20.98 44.57
C ALA A 186 21.84 -20.67 45.31
N ASP A 187 21.88 -20.79 46.64
CA ASP A 187 23.10 -20.61 47.45
C ASP A 187 24.15 -21.68 47.12
N LYS A 188 23.72 -22.95 46.97
CA LYS A 188 24.61 -24.05 46.58
C LYS A 188 25.20 -23.87 45.19
N GLN A 189 24.41 -23.39 44.22
CA GLN A 189 24.87 -23.18 42.84
C GLN A 189 25.78 -21.96 42.71
N SER A 190 25.47 -20.86 43.40
CA SER A 190 26.24 -19.62 43.35
C SER A 190 27.45 -19.60 44.29
N LYS A 191 27.63 -20.64 45.15
CA LYS A 191 28.68 -20.75 46.18
C LYS A 191 28.78 -19.51 47.08
N SER A 192 27.70 -18.75 47.19
CA SER A 192 27.60 -17.51 47.96
C SER A 192 26.15 -17.29 48.37
N THR A 193 25.92 -16.43 49.35
CA THR A 193 24.55 -16.11 49.78
C THR A 193 23.81 -15.32 48.70
N CYS A 194 22.62 -15.79 48.33
CA CYS A 194 21.74 -15.18 47.34
C CYS A 194 21.30 -13.77 47.76
N ALA A 195 21.00 -12.93 46.77
CA ALA A 195 20.63 -11.53 46.99
C ALA A 195 19.35 -11.37 47.82
N TRP A 196 18.40 -12.30 47.72
CA TRP A 196 17.17 -12.31 48.52
C TRP A 196 17.47 -12.40 50.03
N ARG A 197 18.38 -13.30 50.43
CA ARG A 197 18.82 -13.44 51.82
C ARG A 197 19.71 -12.27 52.28
N LYS A 198 20.45 -11.62 51.36
CA LYS A 198 21.24 -10.41 51.67
C LYS A 198 20.35 -9.20 51.95
N GLY A 199 19.31 -8.98 51.13
CA GLY A 199 18.37 -7.86 51.31
C GLY A 199 17.60 -7.91 52.64
N LEU A 200 17.28 -9.11 53.13
CA LEU A 200 16.63 -9.31 54.44
C LEU A 200 17.51 -8.93 55.64
N VAL A 201 18.83 -8.87 55.49
CA VAL A 201 19.76 -8.50 56.57
C VAL A 201 19.96 -6.97 56.64
N GLU A 202 19.77 -6.26 55.52
CA GLU A 202 19.91 -4.80 55.45
C GLU A 202 18.63 -4.04 55.90
N GLU A 203 17.46 -4.67 55.87
CA GLU A 203 16.18 -4.09 56.32
C GLU A 203 15.86 -4.35 57.81
N LYS A 204 16.82 -4.15 58.73
CA LYS A 204 16.46 -3.88 60.14
C LYS A 204 16.40 -2.36 60.34
N PRO A 205 15.21 -1.74 60.40
CA PRO A 205 15.10 -0.35 60.81
C PRO A 205 15.52 -0.21 62.28
N GLU A 206 16.31 0.82 62.54
CA GLU A 206 16.54 1.39 63.88
C GLU A 206 15.18 1.57 64.58
N GLU A 207 14.97 0.84 65.68
CA GLU A 207 13.87 1.09 66.61
C GLU A 207 14.08 2.47 67.28
N ALA A 208 12.97 3.19 67.47
CA ALA A 208 12.84 4.58 67.93
C ALA A 208 13.60 4.97 69.19
#